data_AF-A0A9D8FWT9-F1
#
_entry.id   AF-A0A9D8FWT9-F1
#
_cell.length_a   1.000
_cell.length_b   1.000
_cell.length_c   1.000
_cell.angle_alpha   90.00
_cell.angle_beta   90.00
_cell.angle_gamma   90.00
#
_symmetry.space_group_name_H-M   'P 1'
#
loop_
_entity.id
_entity.type
_entity.pdbx_description
1 polymer ?
#
loop_
_entity_poly.entity_id
_entity_poly.type
_entity_poly.pdbx_seq_one_letter_code
_entity_poly.pdbx_strand_id
1 'polypeptide(L)'
;EAWFSDVESYWGDPAHRWHLYGFHPHNLMLAQSIPVHSTYREGDTIEWGTAEISVLETPGHTDGSVSYRVDVGDGDGGERYLFCGDVLYGKGQVWDLYSLQKGWHTEDYHGFMGDRVRLKQSLRKLAAEDAVSLIPSHGEVVTDPLQAIDLLRGRLDACYEQYVAISALRHYFPGLFARYRGLEGALPIVPSLPCPDFLRHVGTSWIILSEGGAAFVVDCGSPEVVRTLREMRASGLAGDIEGLWISHYHDDHVDAVPEFLKAFDCPVVADEHVAQVIEDPLAWCLPCISPVQVEVDRRTGHGERWQWHEFALTAYHLPGQTFYHGGLLVEGRGTRILFVGDSFTPAGIDDYCAGNRNYLGNGVGFDACVALVRELEPDLLLNCHVDVGFHFTDQECDALRANLSERERSYGELLPWDHPNYGMDEHWVRCHPYEQRAAPGDEVLLRIVFTNHSSSERQAICRPVLSEAWGAEVAPQQVDTGPKSEGCATFAFAVPGDVAPGRWVLPVEVTYGGRPLGQFREAILVIAER
;
A
#
# COMPACT_ATOMS: atom_id res chain seq x y z
N GLU A 1 9.42 -22.61 8.32
CA GLU A 1 8.63 -23.63 9.05
C GLU A 1 7.51 -22.98 9.87
N ALA A 2 7.80 -22.07 10.81
CA ALA A 2 6.78 -21.42 11.65
C ALA A 2 5.61 -20.79 10.85
N TRP A 3 5.89 -20.14 9.71
CA TRP A 3 4.86 -19.58 8.81
C TRP A 3 3.97 -20.62 8.09
N PHE A 4 4.18 -21.91 8.34
CA PHE A 4 3.34 -22.99 7.84
C PHE A 4 2.72 -23.81 8.98
N SER A 5 3.48 -24.09 10.05
CA SER A 5 3.04 -24.97 11.13
C SER A 5 2.48 -24.26 12.37
N ASP A 6 2.60 -22.93 12.46
CA ASP A 6 2.12 -22.10 13.58
C ASP A 6 1.60 -20.74 13.08
N VAL A 7 0.69 -20.79 12.10
CA VAL A 7 0.15 -19.62 11.43
C VAL A 7 -0.84 -18.86 12.31
N GLU A 8 -1.50 -19.53 13.24
CA GLU A 8 -2.39 -18.89 14.21
C GLU A 8 -1.63 -17.89 15.10
N SER A 9 -0.34 -18.12 15.38
CA SER A 9 0.49 -17.14 16.11
C SER A 9 0.73 -15.86 15.30
N TYR A 10 0.85 -15.95 13.97
CA TYR A 10 0.91 -14.77 13.10
C TYR A 10 -0.35 -13.91 13.23
N TRP A 11 -1.53 -14.52 13.02
CA TRP A 11 -2.82 -13.84 13.11
C TRP A 11 -3.18 -13.43 14.55
N GLY A 12 -2.62 -14.12 15.54
CA GLY A 12 -2.74 -13.83 16.96
C GLY A 12 -2.09 -12.50 17.34
N ASP A 13 -0.97 -12.16 16.70
CA ASP A 13 -0.16 -10.99 17.00
C ASP A 13 -0.76 -9.71 16.37
N PRO A 14 -1.15 -8.70 17.17
CA PRO A 14 -1.58 -7.41 16.66
C PRO A 14 -0.55 -6.68 15.78
N ALA A 15 0.76 -6.94 15.93
CA ALA A 15 1.80 -6.30 15.12
C ALA A 15 1.75 -6.67 13.63
N HIS A 16 1.03 -7.74 13.27
CA HIS A 16 0.76 -8.11 11.88
C HIS A 16 -0.59 -7.61 11.36
N ARG A 17 -1.29 -6.77 12.13
CA ARG A 17 -2.59 -6.19 11.73
C ARG A 17 -2.62 -4.66 11.84
N TRP A 18 -1.82 -4.09 12.74
CA TRP A 18 -1.76 -2.66 13.01
C TRP A 18 -0.31 -2.18 12.96
N HIS A 19 -0.10 -0.90 12.65
CA HIS A 19 1.23 -0.31 12.51
C HIS A 19 2.09 -1.07 11.48
N LEU A 20 1.48 -1.30 10.30
CA LEU A 20 2.02 -2.21 9.29
C LEU A 20 3.14 -1.55 8.48
N TYR A 21 4.38 -1.78 8.89
CA TYR A 21 5.59 -1.36 8.16
C TYR A 21 6.39 -2.51 7.53
N GLY A 22 6.17 -3.73 8.01
CA GLY A 22 6.75 -4.97 7.48
C GLY A 22 5.73 -5.72 6.65
N PHE A 23 6.11 -6.15 5.44
CA PHE A 23 5.20 -6.82 4.51
C PHE A 23 5.59 -8.27 4.23
N HIS A 24 6.52 -8.82 5.01
CA HIS A 24 7.04 -10.17 4.81
C HIS A 24 7.10 -10.98 6.11
N PRO A 25 6.20 -11.98 6.27
CA PRO A 25 5.08 -12.30 5.39
C PRO A 25 3.88 -11.35 5.62
N HIS A 26 3.10 -11.05 4.58
CA HIS A 26 1.91 -10.20 4.77
C HIS A 26 0.72 -10.46 3.84
N ASN A 27 0.88 -10.72 2.55
CA ASN A 27 -0.24 -10.73 1.60
C ASN A 27 -0.82 -12.12 1.24
N LEU A 28 -0.15 -13.21 1.65
CA LEU A 28 -0.48 -14.59 1.27
C LEU A 28 -0.26 -15.58 2.43
N MET A 29 -0.45 -15.11 3.67
CA MET A 29 -0.37 -15.99 4.82
C MET A 29 -1.51 -17.01 4.79
N LEU A 30 -1.19 -18.25 5.17
CA LEU A 30 -2.19 -19.31 5.23
C LEU A 30 -3.28 -18.93 6.24
N ALA A 31 -4.52 -19.32 5.97
CA ALA A 31 -5.60 -19.09 6.94
C ALA A 31 -5.50 -20.01 8.17
N GLN A 32 -4.86 -21.18 8.01
CA GLN A 32 -4.71 -22.21 9.04
C GLN A 32 -3.36 -22.91 8.87
N SER A 33 -2.81 -23.39 9.99
CA SER A 33 -1.58 -24.17 9.98
C SER A 33 -1.72 -25.47 9.19
N ILE A 34 -0.66 -25.83 8.46
CA ILE A 34 -0.54 -27.10 7.74
C ILE A 34 0.66 -27.91 8.27
N PRO A 35 0.56 -29.25 8.31
CA PRO A 35 1.67 -30.08 8.75
C PRO A 35 2.83 -30.03 7.75
N VAL A 36 4.03 -29.69 8.24
CA VAL A 36 5.27 -29.72 7.45
C VAL A 36 5.94 -31.09 7.62
N HIS A 37 6.00 -31.88 6.55
CA HIS A 37 6.62 -33.22 6.59
C HIS A 37 8.15 -33.16 6.47
N SER A 38 8.67 -32.25 5.66
CA SER A 38 10.10 -32.09 5.38
C SER A 38 10.38 -30.68 4.90
N THR A 39 11.60 -30.20 5.11
CA THR A 39 12.09 -28.91 4.64
C THR A 39 13.28 -29.12 3.72
N TYR A 40 13.39 -28.28 2.69
CA TYR A 40 14.51 -28.31 1.74
C TYR A 40 15.23 -26.96 1.72
N ARG A 41 16.47 -26.97 1.27
CA ARG A 41 17.33 -25.80 1.06
C ARG A 41 18.12 -25.91 -0.24
N GLU A 42 18.88 -24.88 -0.56
CA GLU A 42 19.80 -24.87 -1.69
C GLU A 42 20.61 -26.18 -1.81
N GLY A 43 20.55 -26.79 -3.00
CA GLY A 43 21.36 -27.96 -3.34
C GLY A 43 20.81 -29.30 -2.86
N ASP A 44 19.69 -29.32 -2.13
CA ASP A 44 19.00 -30.57 -1.83
C ASP A 44 18.45 -31.20 -3.13
N THR A 45 18.46 -32.53 -3.19
CA THR A 45 17.98 -33.30 -4.34
C THR A 45 16.91 -34.31 -3.94
N ILE A 46 15.96 -34.52 -4.84
CA ILE A 46 14.89 -35.51 -4.71
C ILE A 46 14.92 -36.37 -5.96
N GLU A 47 15.11 -37.68 -5.78
CA GLU A 47 14.97 -38.65 -6.87
C GLU A 47 13.49 -39.02 -7.05
N TRP A 48 12.97 -38.86 -8.26
CA TRP A 48 11.60 -39.24 -8.60
C TRP A 48 11.54 -39.99 -9.92
N GLY A 49 11.55 -41.33 -9.84
CA GLY A 49 11.61 -42.19 -11.01
C GLY A 49 12.93 -42.01 -11.75
N THR A 50 12.89 -41.52 -12.99
CA THR A 50 14.08 -41.19 -13.80
C THR A 50 14.42 -39.70 -13.80
N ALA A 51 13.72 -38.90 -12.99
CA ALA A 51 13.98 -37.48 -12.86
C ALA A 51 14.80 -37.21 -11.59
N GLU A 52 15.80 -36.33 -11.72
CA GLU A 52 16.47 -35.71 -10.58
C GLU A 52 15.90 -34.30 -10.40
N ILE A 53 15.38 -34.02 -9.21
CA ILE A 53 14.82 -32.71 -8.86
C ILE A 53 15.77 -32.03 -7.88
N SER A 54 16.44 -30.95 -8.31
CA SER A 54 17.34 -30.15 -7.47
C SER A 54 16.68 -28.85 -7.02
N VAL A 55 16.87 -28.48 -5.76
CA VAL A 55 16.32 -27.26 -5.16
C VAL A 55 17.27 -26.09 -5.35
N LEU A 56 16.76 -24.98 -5.90
CA LEU A 56 17.46 -23.71 -6.07
C LEU A 56 16.74 -22.61 -5.29
N GLU A 57 17.36 -22.07 -4.26
CA GLU A 57 16.91 -20.84 -3.61
C GLU A 57 16.92 -19.70 -4.64
N THR A 58 15.76 -19.06 -4.79
CA THR A 58 15.51 -18.02 -5.78
C THR A 58 14.64 -16.90 -5.18
N PRO A 59 15.15 -16.19 -4.14
CA PRO A 59 14.41 -15.12 -3.50
C PRO A 59 14.10 -13.97 -4.47
N GLY A 60 13.07 -13.20 -4.14
CA GLY A 60 12.63 -12.04 -4.92
C GLY A 60 11.15 -11.81 -4.73
N HIS A 61 10.32 -12.74 -5.23
CA HIS A 61 8.87 -12.71 -5.01
C HIS A 61 8.52 -12.91 -3.53
N THR A 62 9.07 -13.95 -2.90
CA THR A 62 9.09 -14.10 -1.44
C THR A 62 10.51 -14.35 -0.94
N ASP A 63 10.74 -14.18 0.37
CA ASP A 63 12.07 -14.41 0.96
C ASP A 63 12.51 -15.87 0.91
N GLY A 64 11.56 -16.79 1.03
CA GLY A 64 11.79 -18.24 0.99
C GLY A 64 11.50 -18.88 -0.37
N SER A 65 11.37 -18.09 -1.45
CA SER A 65 11.09 -18.62 -2.79
C SER A 65 12.19 -19.58 -3.27
N VAL A 66 11.76 -20.69 -3.86
CA VAL A 66 12.64 -21.70 -4.48
C VAL A 66 12.17 -22.01 -5.89
N SER A 67 13.11 -22.48 -6.70
CA SER A 67 12.90 -23.04 -8.02
C SER A 67 13.38 -24.49 -8.01
N TYR A 68 12.76 -25.33 -8.83
CA TYR A 68 13.15 -26.72 -8.99
C TYR A 68 13.74 -26.95 -10.36
N ARG A 69 15.01 -27.38 -10.41
CA ARG A 69 15.63 -27.90 -11.61
C ARG A 69 15.27 -29.36 -11.74
N VAL A 70 14.64 -29.72 -12.86
CA VAL A 70 14.20 -31.07 -13.15
C VAL A 70 14.96 -31.55 -14.37
N ASP A 71 15.91 -32.45 -14.14
CA ASP A 71 16.67 -33.13 -15.18
C ASP A 71 15.97 -34.45 -15.52
N VAL A 72 15.59 -34.64 -16.79
CA VAL A 72 14.83 -35.82 -17.28
C VAL A 72 15.63 -36.55 -18.35
N GLY A 73 15.86 -37.86 -18.13
CA GLY A 73 16.55 -38.75 -19.07
C GLY A 73 18.02 -39.02 -18.68
N ASP A 74 18.60 -40.09 -19.23
CA ASP A 74 19.95 -40.54 -18.90
C ASP A 74 21.01 -39.99 -19.91
N GLY A 75 22.14 -39.51 -19.39
CA GLY A 75 23.34 -39.13 -20.17
C GLY A 75 23.28 -37.75 -20.84
N ASP A 76 24.17 -37.51 -21.82
CA ASP A 76 24.37 -36.21 -22.51
C ASP A 76 23.17 -35.72 -23.36
N GLY A 77 22.06 -36.46 -23.38
CA GLY A 77 20.84 -36.14 -24.13
C GLY A 77 19.62 -35.83 -23.25
N GLY A 78 19.78 -35.73 -21.93
CA GLY A 78 18.70 -35.37 -21.01
C GLY A 78 18.22 -33.93 -21.22
N GLU A 79 16.93 -33.70 -20.99
CA GLU A 79 16.35 -32.35 -21.02
C GLU A 79 16.25 -31.79 -19.61
N ARG A 80 16.46 -30.47 -19.50
CA ARG A 80 16.40 -29.75 -18.24
C ARG A 80 15.29 -28.71 -18.26
N TYR A 81 14.47 -28.73 -17.23
CA TYR A 81 13.37 -27.81 -17.00
C TYR A 81 13.54 -27.09 -15.67
N LEU A 82 13.12 -25.83 -15.60
CA LEU A 82 13.10 -25.08 -14.35
C LEU A 82 11.67 -24.69 -13.99
N PHE A 83 11.13 -25.30 -12.95
CA PHE A 83 9.89 -24.83 -12.32
C PHE A 83 10.26 -23.68 -11.39
N CYS A 84 10.00 -22.45 -11.84
CA CYS A 84 10.62 -21.26 -11.26
C CYS A 84 9.70 -20.43 -10.35
N GLY A 85 8.53 -20.94 -10.00
CA GLY A 85 7.56 -20.19 -9.22
C GLY A 85 7.24 -18.84 -9.87
N ASP A 86 7.30 -17.77 -9.07
CA ASP A 86 7.06 -16.39 -9.53
C ASP A 86 8.35 -15.55 -9.63
N VAL A 87 9.50 -16.20 -9.86
CA VAL A 87 10.73 -15.50 -10.29
C VAL A 87 10.50 -14.72 -11.59
N LEU A 88 9.60 -15.22 -12.44
CA LEU A 88 9.00 -14.47 -13.54
C LEU A 88 7.61 -15.02 -13.82
N TYR A 89 6.79 -14.20 -14.45
CA TYR A 89 5.48 -14.60 -14.96
C TYR A 89 5.57 -15.15 -16.39
N GLY A 90 6.33 -14.46 -17.22
CA GLY A 90 6.43 -14.72 -18.65
C GLY A 90 7.53 -13.89 -19.25
N LYS A 91 7.53 -13.72 -20.58
CA LYS A 91 8.60 -13.00 -21.27
C LYS A 91 8.68 -11.54 -20.82
N GLY A 92 9.65 -11.24 -19.96
CA GLY A 92 9.90 -9.88 -19.47
C GLY A 92 8.91 -9.40 -18.42
N GLN A 93 8.19 -10.28 -17.72
CA GLN A 93 7.11 -9.92 -16.80
C GLN A 93 7.26 -10.59 -15.43
N VAL A 94 6.73 -9.94 -14.39
CA VAL A 94 6.51 -10.48 -13.03
C VAL A 94 5.02 -10.53 -12.73
N TRP A 95 4.61 -11.33 -11.75
CA TRP A 95 3.20 -11.48 -11.38
C TRP A 95 2.59 -10.17 -10.86
N ASP A 96 3.30 -9.53 -9.94
CA ASP A 96 2.95 -8.25 -9.34
C ASP A 96 4.23 -7.50 -8.90
N LEU A 97 4.08 -6.22 -8.56
CA LEU A 97 5.16 -5.37 -8.05
C LEU A 97 5.16 -5.26 -6.53
N TYR A 98 4.01 -5.35 -5.88
CA TYR A 98 3.90 -5.25 -4.42
C TYR A 98 4.68 -6.37 -3.69
N SER A 99 4.89 -7.54 -4.29
CA SER A 99 5.74 -8.60 -3.70
C SER A 99 7.22 -8.24 -3.67
N LEU A 100 7.65 -7.27 -4.47
CA LEU A 100 9.02 -6.75 -4.48
C LEU A 100 9.24 -5.61 -3.49
N GLN A 101 8.21 -5.20 -2.74
CA GLN A 101 8.28 -4.14 -1.75
C GLN A 101 9.01 -4.61 -0.50
N LYS A 102 10.32 -4.36 -0.44
CA LYS A 102 11.19 -4.78 0.67
C LYS A 102 12.25 -3.75 0.99
N GLY A 103 12.36 -3.42 2.26
CA GLY A 103 13.34 -2.49 2.79
C GLY A 103 14.69 -3.17 3.01
N TRP A 104 15.78 -2.42 2.88
CA TRP A 104 17.14 -2.88 3.22
C TRP A 104 17.78 -2.02 4.31
N HIS A 105 17.79 -0.70 4.07
CA HIS A 105 18.26 0.30 5.03
C HIS A 105 17.12 0.97 5.79
N THR A 106 15.90 0.68 5.37
CA THR A 106 14.60 1.14 5.86
C THR A 106 13.72 -0.08 6.06
N GLU A 107 12.54 0.11 6.63
CA GLU A 107 11.48 -0.92 6.67
C GLU A 107 10.85 -1.13 5.28
N ASP A 108 10.02 -2.17 5.15
CA ASP A 108 9.40 -2.56 3.88
C ASP A 108 8.45 -1.49 3.35
N TYR A 109 7.84 -0.69 4.23
CA TYR A 109 7.05 0.49 3.89
C TYR A 109 7.72 1.39 2.85
N HIS A 110 9.03 1.62 2.96
CA HIS A 110 9.79 2.49 2.06
C HIS A 110 10.45 1.72 0.89
N GLY A 111 10.17 0.43 0.80
CA GLY A 111 10.92 -0.55 0.04
C GLY A 111 10.43 -0.80 -1.39
N PHE A 112 9.75 0.16 -2.05
CA PHE A 112 9.18 -0.05 -3.39
C PHE A 112 10.20 -0.67 -4.37
N MET A 113 9.87 -1.84 -4.93
CA MET A 113 10.75 -2.65 -5.80
C MET A 113 12.15 -2.93 -5.20
N GLY A 114 12.33 -2.83 -3.89
CA GLY A 114 13.59 -3.00 -3.20
C GLY A 114 14.19 -4.37 -3.45
N ASP A 115 13.36 -5.41 -3.49
CA ASP A 115 13.84 -6.79 -3.67
C ASP A 115 14.21 -7.16 -5.10
N ARG A 116 14.02 -6.25 -6.06
CA ARG A 116 14.42 -6.47 -7.47
C ARG A 116 15.89 -6.90 -7.59
N VAL A 117 16.76 -6.53 -6.64
CA VAL A 117 18.18 -6.92 -6.70
C VAL A 117 18.36 -8.41 -6.42
N ARG A 118 17.72 -8.96 -5.39
CA ARG A 118 17.73 -10.42 -5.14
C ARG A 118 17.00 -11.16 -6.26
N LEU A 119 15.87 -10.63 -6.74
CA LEU A 119 15.19 -11.18 -7.92
C LEU A 119 16.12 -11.27 -9.14
N LYS A 120 16.87 -10.20 -9.45
CA LYS A 120 17.86 -10.19 -10.55
C LYS A 120 19.04 -11.13 -10.30
N GLN A 121 19.36 -11.48 -9.06
CA GLN A 121 20.36 -12.51 -8.76
C GLN A 121 19.78 -13.90 -9.04
N SER A 122 18.55 -14.17 -8.59
CA SER A 122 17.79 -15.40 -8.88
C SER A 122 17.63 -15.62 -10.39
N LEU A 123 17.28 -14.58 -11.14
CA LEU A 123 17.20 -14.62 -12.61
C LEU A 123 18.53 -15.00 -13.26
N ARG A 124 19.66 -14.45 -12.78
CA ARG A 124 21.00 -14.82 -13.30
C ARG A 124 21.37 -16.27 -12.96
N LYS A 125 20.95 -16.74 -11.79
CA LYS A 125 21.14 -18.14 -11.38
C LYS A 125 20.38 -19.07 -12.31
N LEU A 126 19.09 -18.81 -12.56
CA LEU A 126 18.29 -19.60 -13.51
C LEU A 126 18.86 -19.56 -14.93
N ALA A 127 19.38 -18.42 -15.38
CA ALA A 127 20.04 -18.29 -16.68
C ALA A 127 21.30 -19.18 -16.82
N ALA A 128 21.95 -19.54 -15.72
CA ALA A 128 23.16 -20.35 -15.71
C ALA A 128 22.88 -21.87 -15.71
N GLU A 129 21.61 -22.29 -15.59
CA GLU A 129 21.24 -23.70 -15.54
C GLU A 129 21.07 -24.33 -16.94
N ASP A 130 21.22 -23.61 -18.05
CA ASP A 130 21.06 -24.16 -19.41
C ASP A 130 19.73 -24.92 -19.64
N ALA A 131 18.65 -24.47 -19.00
CA ALA A 131 17.34 -25.10 -19.12
C ALA A 131 16.70 -24.84 -20.49
N VAL A 132 15.95 -25.82 -21.00
CA VAL A 132 15.18 -25.70 -22.25
C VAL A 132 13.96 -24.80 -22.06
N SER A 133 13.37 -24.78 -20.87
CA SER A 133 12.21 -23.94 -20.57
C SER A 133 12.14 -23.56 -19.09
N LEU A 134 11.55 -22.39 -18.83
CA LEU A 134 11.13 -21.95 -17.50
C LEU A 134 9.62 -22.15 -17.38
N ILE A 135 9.18 -22.68 -16.24
CA ILE A 135 7.78 -23.04 -15.96
C ILE A 135 7.34 -22.24 -14.71
N PRO A 136 6.69 -21.07 -14.90
CA PRO A 136 6.16 -20.26 -13.82
C PRO A 136 4.95 -20.89 -13.11
N SER A 137 4.65 -20.41 -11.89
CA SER A 137 3.43 -20.80 -11.17
C SER A 137 2.17 -20.18 -11.78
N HIS A 138 2.19 -18.87 -12.04
CA HIS A 138 1.00 -18.12 -12.47
C HIS A 138 0.92 -17.85 -13.98
N GLY A 139 2.00 -18.08 -14.72
CA GLY A 139 2.14 -17.61 -16.09
C GLY A 139 2.45 -18.70 -17.13
N GLU A 140 2.99 -18.26 -18.26
CA GLU A 140 3.16 -19.11 -19.44
C GLU A 140 4.51 -19.83 -19.44
N VAL A 141 4.56 -21.03 -20.02
CA VAL A 141 5.82 -21.73 -20.25
C VAL A 141 6.72 -20.90 -21.16
N VAL A 142 7.91 -20.56 -20.69
CA VAL A 142 8.88 -19.74 -21.42
C VAL A 142 9.89 -20.64 -22.11
N THR A 143 9.81 -20.68 -23.45
CA THR A 143 10.68 -21.52 -24.30
C THR A 143 11.97 -20.83 -24.75
N ASP A 144 12.16 -19.54 -24.44
CA ASP A 144 13.41 -18.80 -24.64
C ASP A 144 13.83 -18.13 -23.31
N PRO A 145 14.44 -18.91 -22.39
CA PRO A 145 14.75 -18.47 -21.03
C PRO A 145 15.64 -17.23 -20.98
N LEU A 146 16.74 -17.21 -21.74
CA LEU A 146 17.73 -16.14 -21.69
C LEU A 146 17.14 -14.81 -22.16
N GLN A 147 16.39 -14.80 -23.27
CA GLN A 147 15.76 -13.60 -23.78
C GLN A 147 14.71 -13.06 -22.80
N ALA A 148 13.90 -13.94 -22.20
CA ALA A 148 12.89 -13.53 -21.22
C ALA A 148 13.52 -12.93 -19.96
N ILE A 149 14.57 -13.56 -19.44
CA ILE A 149 15.33 -13.11 -18.28
C ILE A 149 15.99 -11.75 -18.54
N ASP A 150 16.68 -11.59 -19.67
CA ASP A 150 17.38 -10.34 -19.97
C ASP A 150 16.41 -9.18 -20.19
N LEU A 151 15.28 -9.43 -20.86
CA LEU A 151 14.22 -8.44 -21.00
C LEU A 151 13.64 -8.04 -19.64
N LEU A 152 13.36 -9.00 -18.76
CA LEU A 152 12.83 -8.71 -17.42
C LEU A 152 13.83 -7.87 -16.61
N ARG A 153 15.11 -8.23 -16.62
CA ARG A 153 16.17 -7.48 -15.93
C ARG A 153 16.26 -6.04 -16.41
N GLY A 154 16.16 -5.80 -17.72
CA GLY A 154 16.17 -4.46 -18.31
C GLY A 154 14.93 -3.64 -17.93
N ARG A 155 13.73 -4.25 -17.98
CA ARG A 155 12.49 -3.59 -17.56
C ARG A 155 12.51 -3.20 -16.08
N LEU A 156 13.00 -4.08 -15.20
CA LEU A 156 13.15 -3.78 -13.77
C LEU A 156 14.07 -2.57 -13.52
N ASP A 157 15.16 -2.45 -14.28
CA ASP A 157 16.06 -1.29 -14.16
C ASP A 157 15.38 0.00 -14.63
N ALA A 158 14.76 -0.02 -15.80
CA ALA A 158 14.07 1.14 -16.37
C ALA A 158 12.91 1.62 -15.46
N CYS A 159 12.07 0.69 -14.99
CA CYS A 159 10.96 1.01 -14.09
C CYS A 159 11.47 1.64 -12.78
N TYR A 160 12.53 1.08 -12.20
CA TYR A 160 13.09 1.63 -10.97
C TYR A 160 13.76 3.00 -11.17
N GLU A 161 14.38 3.25 -12.32
CA GLU A 161 14.90 4.58 -12.65
C GLU A 161 13.78 5.62 -12.76
N GLN A 162 12.64 5.28 -13.38
CA GLN A 162 11.46 6.15 -13.39
C GLN A 162 10.93 6.40 -11.97
N TYR A 163 10.86 5.35 -11.14
CA TYR A 163 10.53 5.47 -9.71
C TYR A 163 11.44 6.48 -8.98
N VAL A 164 12.76 6.32 -9.11
CA VAL A 164 13.73 7.19 -8.44
C VAL A 164 13.63 8.63 -8.95
N ALA A 165 13.41 8.84 -10.24
CA ALA A 165 13.47 10.16 -10.88
C ALA A 165 12.59 11.22 -10.19
N ILE A 166 11.45 10.83 -9.62
CA ILE A 166 10.53 11.74 -8.92
C ILE A 166 10.15 11.27 -7.51
N SER A 167 10.92 10.36 -6.89
CA SER A 167 10.62 9.85 -5.56
C SER A 167 10.94 10.86 -4.46
N ALA A 168 10.00 11.04 -3.53
CA ALA A 168 10.16 11.80 -2.30
C ALA A 168 11.26 11.24 -1.39
N LEU A 169 11.58 9.93 -1.47
CA LEU A 169 12.67 9.35 -0.68
C LEU A 169 14.04 9.94 -1.03
N ARG A 170 14.19 10.62 -2.18
CA ARG A 170 15.41 11.39 -2.48
C ARG A 170 15.62 12.56 -1.52
N HIS A 171 14.54 13.09 -0.95
CA HIS A 171 14.58 14.09 0.10
C HIS A 171 14.86 13.44 1.47
N TYR A 172 14.07 12.44 1.87
CA TYR A 172 14.18 11.81 3.18
C TYR A 172 15.47 11.00 3.37
N PHE A 173 15.86 10.22 2.36
CA PHE A 173 16.98 9.29 2.42
C PHE A 173 17.92 9.44 1.21
N PRO A 174 18.61 10.59 1.04
CA PRO A 174 19.46 10.85 -0.13
C PRO A 174 20.61 9.84 -0.30
N GLY A 175 20.99 9.14 0.79
CA GLY A 175 21.97 8.05 0.75
C GLY A 175 21.49 6.82 -0.02
N LEU A 176 20.19 6.49 0.04
CA LEU A 176 19.59 5.33 -0.64
C LEU A 176 19.74 5.42 -2.16
N PHE A 177 19.78 6.63 -2.70
CA PHE A 177 19.86 6.89 -4.14
C PHE A 177 21.22 7.44 -4.60
N ALA A 178 22.29 7.22 -3.83
CA ALA A 178 23.62 7.71 -4.16
C ALA A 178 24.08 7.31 -5.58
N ARG A 179 23.73 6.10 -6.04
CA ARG A 179 24.05 5.60 -7.40
C ARG A 179 23.24 6.25 -8.54
N TYR A 180 22.15 6.94 -8.22
CA TYR A 180 21.26 7.61 -9.18
C TYR A 180 21.47 9.13 -9.18
N ARG A 181 22.52 9.64 -8.53
CA ARG A 181 22.87 11.06 -8.61
C ARG A 181 23.20 11.43 -10.05
N GLY A 182 22.50 12.44 -10.58
CA GLY A 182 22.64 12.84 -11.98
C GLY A 182 21.91 11.93 -12.97
N LEU A 183 20.97 11.11 -12.50
CA LEU A 183 20.06 10.38 -13.38
C LEU A 183 19.38 11.35 -14.36
N GLU A 184 19.47 11.05 -15.65
CA GLU A 184 18.86 11.85 -16.70
C GLU A 184 17.33 11.87 -16.53
N GLY A 185 16.72 13.06 -16.64
CA GLY A 185 15.29 13.23 -16.45
C GLY A 185 14.80 13.19 -15.00
N ALA A 186 15.68 13.04 -14.01
CA ALA A 186 15.30 13.17 -12.60
C ALA A 186 14.88 14.61 -12.27
N LEU A 187 13.78 14.77 -11.53
CA LEU A 187 13.31 16.06 -11.06
C LEU A 187 14.38 16.70 -10.16
N PRO A 188 14.73 17.98 -10.35
CA PRO A 188 15.58 18.68 -9.40
C PRO A 188 14.91 18.73 -8.02
N ILE A 189 15.71 18.74 -6.95
CA ILE A 189 15.18 19.03 -5.62
C ILE A 189 14.89 20.53 -5.58
N VAL A 190 13.63 20.91 -5.43
CA VAL A 190 13.21 22.31 -5.46
C VAL A 190 13.70 23.06 -4.20
N PRO A 191 13.87 24.39 -4.26
CA PRO A 191 14.32 25.16 -3.11
C PRO A 191 13.31 25.14 -1.95
N SER A 192 13.83 25.04 -0.73
CA SER A 192 13.05 25.30 0.48
C SER A 192 12.71 26.78 0.61
N LEU A 193 11.49 27.05 1.08
CA LEU A 193 10.92 28.37 1.31
C LEU A 193 10.60 28.53 2.80
N PRO A 194 10.78 29.74 3.37
CA PRO A 194 10.45 30.00 4.76
C PRO A 194 8.94 29.90 5.01
N CYS A 195 8.56 29.33 6.14
CA CYS A 195 7.18 29.25 6.59
C CYS A 195 6.74 30.58 7.25
N PRO A 196 5.48 31.03 7.05
CA PRO A 196 4.95 32.21 7.73
C PRO A 196 4.96 32.11 9.26
N ASP A 197 5.15 33.26 9.93
CA ASP A 197 5.27 33.35 11.39
C ASP A 197 4.04 32.89 12.18
N PHE A 198 2.89 32.69 11.52
CA PHE A 198 1.67 32.15 12.14
C PHE A 198 1.60 30.62 12.15
N LEU A 199 2.62 29.95 11.61
CA LEU A 199 2.73 28.49 11.63
C LEU A 199 3.74 28.01 12.68
N ARG A 200 3.44 26.89 13.31
CA ARG A 200 4.41 26.11 14.09
C ARG A 200 4.40 24.68 13.60
N HIS A 201 5.58 24.06 13.57
CA HIS A 201 5.75 22.67 13.22
C HIS A 201 6.23 21.89 14.46
N VAL A 202 5.64 20.71 14.69
CA VAL A 202 5.96 19.84 15.83
C VAL A 202 5.85 18.39 15.37
N GLY A 203 6.98 17.71 15.18
CA GLY A 203 7.00 16.32 14.73
C GLY A 203 6.40 16.18 13.33
N THR A 204 5.24 15.55 13.24
CA THR A 204 4.45 15.34 12.01
C THR A 204 3.27 16.31 11.88
N SER A 205 3.18 17.33 12.73
CA SER A 205 1.99 18.18 12.83
C SER A 205 2.29 19.65 12.57
N TRP A 206 1.30 20.34 12.00
CA TRP A 206 1.31 21.80 11.84
C TRP A 206 0.26 22.46 12.73
N ILE A 207 0.57 23.64 13.24
CA ILE A 207 -0.33 24.47 14.05
C ILE A 207 -0.45 25.83 13.37
N ILE A 208 -1.67 26.22 13.03
CA ILE A 208 -2.01 27.52 12.43
C ILE A 208 -2.54 28.42 13.54
N LEU A 209 -1.98 29.62 13.68
CA LEU A 209 -2.38 30.60 14.71
C LEU A 209 -3.14 31.78 14.07
N SER A 210 -4.38 32.01 14.52
CA SER A 210 -5.17 33.20 14.18
C SER A 210 -4.60 34.48 14.81
N GLU A 211 -5.07 35.65 14.37
CA GLU A 211 -4.58 36.93 14.91
C GLU A 211 -4.95 37.09 16.38
N GLY A 212 -6.07 36.48 16.79
CA GLY A 212 -6.53 36.41 18.17
C GLY A 212 -5.81 35.34 19.00
N GLY A 213 -4.90 34.57 18.42
CA GLY A 213 -4.14 33.51 19.08
C GLY A 213 -4.82 32.14 19.13
N ALA A 214 -6.08 32.01 18.71
CA ALA A 214 -6.71 30.70 18.56
C ALA A 214 -5.94 29.82 17.56
N ALA A 215 -5.89 28.51 17.83
CA ALA A 215 -5.09 27.56 17.08
C ALA A 215 -5.95 26.53 16.35
N PHE A 216 -5.54 26.19 15.13
CA PHE A 216 -6.08 25.09 14.34
C PHE A 216 -4.94 24.12 14.02
N VAL A 217 -5.13 22.85 14.32
CA VAL A 217 -4.07 21.83 14.28
C VAL A 217 -4.29 20.93 13.07
N VAL A 218 -3.21 20.58 12.40
CA VAL A 218 -3.15 19.59 11.31
C VAL A 218 -2.37 18.40 11.86
N ASP A 219 -3.07 17.28 12.01
CA ASP A 219 -2.63 15.99 12.55
C ASP A 219 -2.21 15.99 14.03
N CYS A 220 -2.18 14.80 14.63
CA CYS A 220 -1.65 14.56 15.97
C CYS A 220 -1.26 13.09 16.17
N GLY A 221 -0.09 12.69 15.69
CA GLY A 221 0.41 11.32 15.93
C GLY A 221 1.31 11.14 17.15
N SER A 222 1.76 12.23 17.77
CA SER A 222 2.65 12.17 18.93
C SER A 222 2.13 12.97 20.14
N PRO A 223 2.25 12.44 21.37
CA PRO A 223 1.99 13.20 22.60
C PRO A 223 2.79 14.50 22.72
N GLU A 224 3.89 14.64 21.98
CA GLU A 224 4.65 15.88 21.92
C GLU A 224 3.83 17.06 21.43
N VAL A 225 2.92 16.84 20.47
CA VAL A 225 2.01 17.87 19.95
C VAL A 225 1.12 18.40 21.07
N VAL A 226 0.55 17.50 21.87
CA VAL A 226 -0.31 17.84 23.02
C VAL A 226 0.46 18.63 24.09
N ARG A 227 1.70 18.20 24.39
CA ARG A 227 2.57 18.93 25.34
C ARG A 227 2.88 20.34 24.84
N THR A 228 3.30 20.47 23.59
CA THR A 228 3.64 21.76 22.98
C THR A 228 2.44 22.71 22.98
N LEU A 229 1.24 22.24 22.62
CA LEU A 229 0.04 23.07 22.66
C LEU A 229 -0.30 23.53 24.09
N ARG A 230 -0.14 22.68 25.10
CA ARG A 230 -0.32 23.08 26.52
C ARG A 230 0.69 24.16 26.93
N GLU A 231 1.95 24.04 26.52
CA GLU A 231 3.00 25.03 26.78
C GLU A 231 2.73 26.36 26.05
N MET A 232 2.28 26.29 24.79
CA MET A 232 1.85 27.46 24.01
C MET A 232 0.68 28.18 24.68
N ARG A 233 -0.31 27.46 25.23
CA ARG A 233 -1.40 28.05 26.02
C ARG A 233 -0.91 28.67 27.33
N ALA A 234 -0.07 27.95 28.08
CA ALA A 234 0.43 28.42 29.37
C ALA A 234 1.32 29.69 29.23
N SER A 235 2.05 29.81 28.13
CA SER A 235 2.89 30.99 27.82
C SER A 235 2.12 32.15 27.17
N GLY A 236 0.85 31.95 26.80
CA GLY A 236 0.03 32.93 26.07
C GLY A 236 0.38 33.07 24.60
N LEU A 237 1.18 32.14 24.04
CA LEU A 237 1.49 32.08 22.61
C LEU A 237 0.31 31.55 21.77
N ALA A 238 -0.54 30.71 22.37
CA ALA A 238 -1.80 30.25 21.79
C ALA A 238 -2.97 30.46 22.77
N GLY A 239 -4.15 30.71 22.22
CA GLY A 239 -5.43 30.80 22.91
C GLY A 239 -6.13 29.45 22.96
N ASP A 240 -7.38 29.39 22.51
CA ASP A 240 -8.13 28.14 22.44
C ASP A 240 -7.73 27.32 21.21
N ILE A 241 -7.77 25.99 21.36
CA ILE A 241 -7.57 25.06 20.24
C ILE A 241 -8.96 24.81 19.67
N GLU A 242 -9.20 25.22 18.43
CA GLU A 242 -10.56 25.31 17.88
C GLU A 242 -10.85 24.33 16.75
N GLY A 243 -9.86 23.53 16.33
CA GLY A 243 -10.07 22.47 15.38
C GLY A 243 -8.85 21.58 15.19
N LEU A 244 -9.12 20.35 14.76
CA LEU A 244 -8.13 19.36 14.37
C LEU A 244 -8.50 18.84 12.98
N TRP A 245 -7.65 19.10 11.99
CA TRP A 245 -7.73 18.46 10.68
C TRP A 245 -6.87 17.21 10.65
N ILE A 246 -7.43 16.09 10.18
CA ILE A 246 -6.68 14.86 9.94
C ILE A 246 -6.40 14.73 8.45
N SER A 247 -5.12 14.68 8.08
CA SER A 247 -4.69 14.55 6.69
C SER A 247 -4.87 13.12 6.18
N HIS A 248 -4.51 12.10 6.96
CA HIS A 248 -4.69 10.69 6.61
C HIS A 248 -4.57 9.76 7.84
N TYR A 249 -4.70 8.46 7.62
CA TYR A 249 -4.92 7.44 8.66
C TYR A 249 -3.65 6.80 9.24
N HIS A 250 -2.45 7.16 8.76
CA HIS A 250 -1.21 6.57 9.26
C HIS A 250 -0.98 6.92 10.72
N ASP A 251 -0.38 5.98 11.44
CA ASP A 251 -0.24 6.01 12.89
C ASP A 251 0.48 7.24 13.43
N ASP A 252 1.53 7.68 12.75
CA ASP A 252 2.29 8.88 13.05
C ASP A 252 1.53 10.20 12.79
N HIS A 253 0.27 10.13 12.36
CA HIS A 253 -0.64 11.29 12.23
C HIS A 253 -1.86 11.19 13.16
N VAL A 254 -2.22 10.00 13.66
CA VAL A 254 -3.47 9.80 14.41
C VAL A 254 -3.34 9.17 15.80
N ASP A 255 -2.21 8.54 16.14
CA ASP A 255 -2.07 7.76 17.39
C ASP A 255 -2.29 8.59 18.67
N ALA A 256 -1.96 9.88 18.64
CA ALA A 256 -2.11 10.76 19.80
C ALA A 256 -3.44 11.53 19.81
N VAL A 257 -4.32 11.35 18.82
CA VAL A 257 -5.64 12.00 18.77
C VAL A 257 -6.49 11.71 20.02
N PRO A 258 -6.53 10.50 20.61
CA PRO A 258 -7.27 10.26 21.84
C PRO A 258 -6.71 11.03 23.05
N GLU A 259 -5.40 11.29 23.10
CA GLU A 259 -4.81 12.16 24.12
C GLU A 259 -5.15 13.63 23.84
N PHE A 260 -5.10 14.04 22.57
CA PHE A 260 -5.44 15.38 22.12
C PHE A 260 -6.88 15.75 22.50
N LEU A 261 -7.87 14.90 22.21
CA LEU A 261 -9.28 15.15 22.51
C LEU A 261 -9.61 15.10 24.01
N LYS A 262 -8.78 14.44 24.82
CA LYS A 262 -8.86 14.55 26.29
C LYS A 262 -8.33 15.90 26.80
N ALA A 263 -7.41 16.52 26.05
CA ALA A 263 -6.75 17.75 26.44
C ALA A 263 -7.48 19.01 25.94
N PHE A 264 -8.14 18.91 24.78
CA PHE A 264 -8.73 20.03 24.07
C PHE A 264 -10.12 19.65 23.57
N ASP A 265 -11.08 20.54 23.78
CA ASP A 265 -12.47 20.39 23.34
C ASP A 265 -12.64 21.14 22.02
N CYS A 266 -12.49 20.43 20.89
CA CYS A 266 -12.61 21.01 19.57
C CYS A 266 -13.08 19.99 18.53
N PRO A 267 -13.70 20.44 17.42
CA PRO A 267 -14.15 19.56 16.36
C PRO A 267 -12.98 18.93 15.58
N VAL A 268 -13.11 17.63 15.31
CA VAL A 268 -12.29 16.90 14.34
C VAL A 268 -12.90 17.04 12.95
N VAL A 269 -12.08 17.39 11.98
CA VAL A 269 -12.46 17.60 10.58
C VAL A 269 -11.59 16.72 9.69
N ALA A 270 -12.19 16.02 8.73
CA ALA A 270 -11.46 15.22 7.77
C ALA A 270 -12.22 15.14 6.44
N ASP A 271 -11.49 14.93 5.34
CA ASP A 271 -12.08 14.53 4.07
C ASP A 271 -12.88 13.22 4.23
N GLU A 272 -14.00 13.08 3.51
CA GLU A 272 -14.87 11.92 3.61
C GLU A 272 -14.16 10.58 3.36
N HIS A 273 -13.11 10.59 2.52
CA HIS A 273 -12.31 9.39 2.22
C HIS A 273 -11.36 9.03 3.37
N VAL A 274 -10.90 10.01 4.15
CA VAL A 274 -10.09 9.79 5.36
C VAL A 274 -11.00 9.33 6.50
N ALA A 275 -12.14 10.00 6.67
CA ALA A 275 -13.11 9.73 7.74
C ALA A 275 -13.54 8.25 7.77
N GLN A 276 -13.88 7.67 6.61
CA GLN A 276 -14.29 6.25 6.53
C GLN A 276 -13.23 5.26 7.04
N VAL A 277 -11.95 5.64 7.09
CA VAL A 277 -10.88 4.80 7.63
C VAL A 277 -10.74 5.04 9.12
N ILE A 278 -10.54 6.28 9.55
CA ILE A 278 -10.24 6.59 10.96
C ILE A 278 -11.43 6.39 11.90
N GLU A 279 -12.67 6.42 11.41
CA GLU A 279 -13.86 6.13 12.24
C GLU A 279 -14.11 4.64 12.45
N ASP A 280 -13.55 3.76 11.62
CA ASP A 280 -13.63 2.30 11.78
C ASP A 280 -12.37 1.63 11.23
N PRO A 281 -11.19 1.84 11.87
CA PRO A 281 -9.92 1.36 11.33
C PRO A 281 -9.86 -0.17 11.25
N LEU A 282 -10.62 -0.87 12.09
CA LEU A 282 -10.67 -2.33 12.10
C LEU A 282 -11.32 -2.90 10.83
N ALA A 283 -12.14 -2.11 10.14
CA ALA A 283 -12.76 -2.50 8.88
C ALA A 283 -11.78 -2.48 7.69
N TRP A 284 -10.52 -2.11 7.92
CA TRP A 284 -9.49 -1.94 6.90
C TRP A 284 -8.22 -2.73 7.24
N CYS A 285 -7.51 -3.16 6.20
CA CYS A 285 -6.14 -3.65 6.27
C CYS A 285 -5.34 -2.76 5.32
N LEU A 286 -4.56 -1.82 5.86
CA LEU A 286 -3.82 -0.82 5.10
C LEU A 286 -2.45 -0.58 5.75
N PRO A 287 -1.41 -0.19 4.98
CA PRO A 287 -0.09 0.11 5.56
C PRO A 287 -0.15 1.20 6.63
N CYS A 288 0.69 1.07 7.67
CA CYS A 288 0.81 2.00 8.80
C CYS A 288 -0.50 2.33 9.54
N ILE A 289 -1.55 1.50 9.37
CA ILE A 289 -2.86 1.80 9.96
C ILE A 289 -2.81 1.77 11.49
N SER A 290 -3.29 2.85 12.11
CA SER A 290 -3.53 2.89 13.54
C SER A 290 -4.83 2.17 13.91
N PRO A 291 -4.88 1.41 15.02
CA PRO A 291 -6.12 0.86 15.53
C PRO A 291 -6.99 1.91 16.27
N VAL A 292 -6.53 3.16 16.35
CA VAL A 292 -7.23 4.25 17.03
C VAL A 292 -8.48 4.64 16.24
N GLN A 293 -9.63 4.52 16.89
CA GLN A 293 -10.89 5.03 16.38
C GLN A 293 -11.04 6.52 16.72
N VAL A 294 -11.29 7.34 15.70
CA VAL A 294 -11.49 8.78 15.81
C VAL A 294 -12.90 9.13 15.33
N GLU A 295 -13.70 9.77 16.20
CA GLU A 295 -14.99 10.34 15.79
C GLU A 295 -14.75 11.64 15.02
N VAL A 296 -15.28 11.73 13.80
CA VAL A 296 -15.14 12.91 12.93
C VAL A 296 -16.39 13.77 13.03
N ASP A 297 -16.28 14.93 13.68
CA ASP A 297 -17.39 15.87 13.84
C ASP A 297 -17.86 16.49 12.51
N ARG A 298 -16.92 16.67 11.56
CA ARG A 298 -17.23 17.19 10.24
C ARG A 298 -16.49 16.43 9.14
N ARG A 299 -17.26 15.68 8.35
CA ARG A 299 -16.81 15.12 7.07
C ARG A 299 -16.94 16.17 5.98
N THR A 300 -15.85 16.48 5.30
CA THR A 300 -15.84 17.43 4.19
C THR A 300 -15.74 16.72 2.85
N GLY A 301 -16.37 17.30 1.82
CA GLY A 301 -16.20 16.85 0.44
C GLY A 301 -15.09 17.60 -0.31
N HIS A 302 -14.69 17.08 -1.47
CA HIS A 302 -13.72 17.74 -2.36
C HIS A 302 -14.18 19.15 -2.78
N GLY A 303 -13.36 20.15 -2.49
CA GLY A 303 -13.61 21.57 -2.75
C GLY A 303 -14.51 22.26 -1.72
N GLU A 304 -14.88 21.59 -0.62
CA GLU A 304 -15.73 22.18 0.41
C GLU A 304 -14.97 23.26 1.20
N ARG A 305 -15.57 24.46 1.26
CA ARG A 305 -14.95 25.65 1.85
C ARG A 305 -15.67 26.14 3.09
N TRP A 306 -14.92 26.61 4.09
CA TRP A 306 -15.44 27.33 5.25
C TRP A 306 -14.49 28.41 5.74
N GLN A 307 -15.00 29.28 6.62
CA GLN A 307 -14.22 30.35 7.24
C GLN A 307 -13.80 29.95 8.66
N TRP A 308 -12.56 30.20 9.03
CA TRP A 308 -12.03 30.10 10.38
C TRP A 308 -11.17 31.35 10.67
N HIS A 309 -11.68 32.25 11.53
CA HIS A 309 -11.15 33.61 11.73
C HIS A 309 -10.83 34.32 10.39
N GLU A 310 -9.60 34.79 10.18
CA GLU A 310 -9.14 35.43 8.96
C GLU A 310 -8.77 34.45 7.83
N PHE A 311 -8.81 33.14 8.08
CA PHE A 311 -8.45 32.11 7.11
C PHE A 311 -9.70 31.50 6.48
N ALA A 312 -9.69 31.39 5.15
CA ALA A 312 -10.61 30.54 4.44
C ALA A 312 -9.95 29.18 4.21
N LEU A 313 -10.61 28.12 4.69
CA LEU A 313 -10.16 26.75 4.65
C LEU A 313 -10.94 26.00 3.58
N THR A 314 -10.27 25.24 2.71
CA THR A 314 -10.92 24.41 1.67
C THR A 314 -10.34 23.01 1.68
N ALA A 315 -11.17 22.00 1.88
CA ALA A 315 -10.79 20.60 1.91
C ALA A 315 -10.79 20.01 0.49
N TYR A 316 -9.85 19.12 0.21
CA TYR A 316 -9.78 18.37 -1.03
C TYR A 316 -9.45 16.91 -0.75
N HIS A 317 -10.11 16.00 -1.47
CA HIS A 317 -9.55 14.66 -1.65
C HIS A 317 -8.24 14.79 -2.42
N LEU A 318 -7.14 14.36 -1.82
CA LEU A 318 -5.78 14.45 -2.33
C LEU A 318 -5.16 13.05 -2.28
N PRO A 319 -5.54 12.11 -3.18
CA PRO A 319 -5.10 10.71 -3.14
C PRO A 319 -3.61 10.54 -3.54
N GLY A 320 -2.73 11.24 -2.82
CA GLY A 320 -1.30 11.27 -3.02
C GLY A 320 -0.65 10.10 -2.32
N GLN A 321 -0.07 10.30 -1.12
CA GLN A 321 0.65 9.24 -0.41
C GLN A 321 -0.21 7.99 -0.18
N THR A 322 -1.50 8.17 0.08
CA THR A 322 -2.49 7.09 0.10
C THR A 322 -3.74 7.49 -0.66
N PHE A 323 -4.55 6.52 -1.08
CA PHE A 323 -5.86 6.81 -1.65
C PHE A 323 -6.81 7.50 -0.65
N TYR A 324 -6.61 7.28 0.65
CA TYR A 324 -7.40 7.85 1.75
C TYR A 324 -6.64 9.01 2.38
N HIS A 325 -6.46 10.07 1.60
CA HIS A 325 -5.63 11.21 1.97
C HIS A 325 -6.34 12.53 1.60
N GLY A 326 -6.28 13.49 2.52
CA GLY A 326 -6.95 14.79 2.46
C GLY A 326 -5.93 15.94 2.43
N GLY A 327 -6.13 16.85 1.48
CA GLY A 327 -5.43 18.13 1.40
C GLY A 327 -6.26 19.26 2.00
N LEU A 328 -5.59 20.23 2.63
CA LEU A 328 -6.24 21.42 3.19
C LEU A 328 -5.61 22.69 2.62
N LEU A 329 -6.36 23.42 1.80
CA LEU A 329 -5.98 24.74 1.32
C LEU A 329 -6.37 25.79 2.36
N VAL A 330 -5.40 26.60 2.78
CA VAL A 330 -5.54 27.68 3.76
C VAL A 330 -5.17 28.99 3.11
N GLU A 331 -6.15 29.90 3.01
CA GLU A 331 -5.98 31.20 2.39
C GLU A 331 -6.25 32.30 3.41
N GLY A 332 -5.25 33.14 3.66
CA GLY A 332 -5.37 34.22 4.62
C GLY A 332 -4.06 34.97 4.78
N ARG A 333 -4.13 36.20 5.30
CA ARG A 333 -2.95 37.05 5.54
C ARG A 333 -2.03 37.24 4.32
N GLY A 334 -2.61 37.21 3.12
CA GLY A 334 -1.88 37.41 1.86
C GLY A 334 -1.08 36.21 1.37
N THR A 335 -1.31 35.00 1.89
CA THR A 335 -0.69 33.77 1.40
C THR A 335 -1.72 32.65 1.20
N ARG A 336 -1.40 31.74 0.29
CA ARG A 336 -2.18 30.55 -0.06
C ARG A 336 -1.32 29.32 0.18
N ILE A 337 -1.66 28.54 1.19
CA ILE A 337 -0.89 27.38 1.64
C ILE A 337 -1.72 26.13 1.41
N LEU A 338 -1.17 25.13 0.73
CA LEU A 338 -1.77 23.81 0.64
C LEU A 338 -1.00 22.85 1.57
N PHE A 339 -1.66 22.41 2.65
CA PHE A 339 -1.18 21.27 3.43
C PHE A 339 -1.43 20.01 2.61
N VAL A 340 -0.35 19.31 2.25
CA VAL A 340 -0.38 18.15 1.36
C VAL A 340 -0.21 16.82 2.10
N GLY A 341 -0.23 16.85 3.43
CA GLY A 341 0.18 15.73 4.28
C GLY A 341 1.55 15.23 3.84
N ASP A 342 1.67 13.95 3.53
CA ASP A 342 2.93 13.36 3.11
C ASP A 342 3.11 13.30 1.59
N SER A 343 2.11 13.70 0.81
CA SER A 343 2.03 13.43 -0.63
C SER A 343 3.23 13.95 -1.43
N PHE A 344 3.82 15.08 -1.04
CA PHE A 344 4.94 15.69 -1.75
C PHE A 344 6.08 16.08 -0.83
N THR A 345 7.30 16.03 -1.34
CA THR A 345 8.47 16.68 -0.75
C THR A 345 9.14 17.58 -1.80
N PRO A 346 10.18 18.35 -1.44
CA PRO A 346 10.95 19.08 -2.42
C PRO A 346 11.56 18.22 -3.55
N ALA A 347 11.66 16.90 -3.39
CA ALA A 347 12.22 16.02 -4.41
C ALA A 347 11.17 15.36 -5.34
N GLY A 348 9.88 15.45 -5.03
CA GLY A 348 8.81 14.83 -5.81
C GLY A 348 7.72 14.18 -4.94
N ILE A 349 7.23 13.02 -5.37
CA ILE A 349 6.02 12.35 -4.86
C ILE A 349 6.33 11.21 -3.89
N ASP A 350 5.45 11.02 -2.93
CA ASP A 350 5.49 9.95 -1.95
C ASP A 350 4.65 8.74 -2.40
N ASP A 351 5.19 7.94 -3.34
CA ASP A 351 4.52 6.75 -3.89
C ASP A 351 5.29 5.45 -3.63
N TYR A 352 6.02 5.40 -2.51
CA TYR A 352 6.97 4.33 -2.21
C TYR A 352 6.38 3.11 -1.47
N CYS A 353 5.06 3.12 -1.22
CA CYS A 353 4.33 1.99 -0.66
C CYS A 353 3.13 1.63 -1.55
N ALA A 354 3.24 0.55 -2.32
CA ALA A 354 2.22 0.05 -3.23
C ALA A 354 0.86 -0.19 -2.52
N GLY A 355 0.90 -0.67 -1.28
CA GLY A 355 -0.27 -0.89 -0.43
C GLY A 355 -1.08 0.37 -0.09
N ASN A 356 -0.49 1.56 -0.25
CA ASN A 356 -1.21 2.81 -0.08
C ASN A 356 -2.15 3.13 -1.26
N ARG A 357 -2.18 2.27 -2.29
CA ARG A 357 -3.07 2.37 -3.46
C ARG A 357 -2.79 3.60 -4.32
N ASN A 358 -1.51 3.90 -4.58
CA ASN A 358 -1.09 5.00 -5.45
C ASN A 358 -1.36 4.66 -6.93
N TYR A 359 -2.55 4.99 -7.42
CA TYR A 359 -2.95 4.65 -8.78
C TYR A 359 -2.16 5.42 -9.84
N LEU A 360 -1.73 4.69 -10.87
CA LEU A 360 -1.29 5.25 -12.13
C LEU A 360 -2.49 5.45 -13.07
N GLY A 361 -2.45 6.53 -13.86
CA GLY A 361 -3.47 6.87 -14.84
C GLY A 361 -3.76 8.37 -14.90
N ASN A 362 -4.34 8.81 -16.00
CA ASN A 362 -4.78 10.21 -16.17
C ASN A 362 -5.92 10.56 -15.19
N GLY A 363 -5.76 11.64 -14.44
CA GLY A 363 -6.78 12.19 -13.54
C GLY A 363 -7.01 11.34 -12.29
N VAL A 364 -6.10 10.44 -11.92
CA VAL A 364 -6.16 9.64 -10.68
C VAL A 364 -4.82 9.71 -9.93
N GLY A 365 -4.84 9.37 -8.65
CA GLY A 365 -3.63 9.31 -7.82
C GLY A 365 -2.81 10.59 -7.88
N PHE A 366 -1.49 10.44 -8.06
CA PHE A 366 -0.59 11.58 -8.16
C PHE A 366 -0.78 12.45 -9.42
N ASP A 367 -1.35 11.93 -10.52
CA ASP A 367 -1.66 12.78 -11.68
C ASP A 367 -2.76 13.79 -11.32
N ALA A 368 -3.79 13.35 -10.59
CA ALA A 368 -4.83 14.22 -10.05
C ALA A 368 -4.26 15.23 -9.03
N CYS A 369 -3.39 14.78 -8.13
CA CYS A 369 -2.78 15.65 -7.12
C CYS A 369 -1.94 16.77 -7.76
N VAL A 370 -1.13 16.44 -8.77
CA VAL A 370 -0.33 17.45 -9.50
C VAL A 370 -1.23 18.38 -10.30
N ALA A 371 -2.31 17.88 -10.91
CA ALA A 371 -3.30 18.72 -11.58
C ALA A 371 -3.97 19.71 -10.61
N LEU A 372 -4.31 19.25 -9.39
CA LEU A 372 -4.88 20.10 -8.35
C LEU A 372 -3.88 21.17 -7.88
N VAL A 373 -2.60 20.83 -7.67
CA VAL A 373 -1.57 21.82 -7.33
C VAL A 373 -1.49 22.92 -8.39
N ARG A 374 -1.57 22.56 -9.68
CA ARG A 374 -1.59 23.55 -10.77
C ARG A 374 -2.86 24.39 -10.81
N GLU A 375 -4.01 23.78 -10.55
CA GLU A 375 -5.29 24.50 -10.51
C GLU A 375 -5.32 25.51 -9.35
N LEU A 376 -4.84 25.08 -8.19
CA LEU A 376 -4.88 25.89 -6.99
C LEU A 376 -3.81 26.98 -6.98
N GLU A 377 -2.68 26.82 -7.67
CA GLU A 377 -1.56 27.77 -7.65
C GLU A 377 -1.19 28.23 -6.21
N PRO A 378 -0.89 27.30 -5.27
CA PRO A 378 -0.53 27.66 -3.91
C PRO A 378 0.86 28.33 -3.89
N ASP A 379 1.04 29.31 -2.98
CA ASP A 379 2.35 29.92 -2.74
C ASP A 379 3.31 28.92 -2.07
N LEU A 380 2.75 28.05 -1.21
CA LEU A 380 3.48 27.05 -0.44
C LEU A 380 2.73 25.72 -0.39
N LEU A 381 3.46 24.64 -0.62
CA LEU A 381 3.12 23.28 -0.22
C LEU A 381 3.79 23.00 1.12
N LEU A 382 3.03 22.47 2.08
CA LEU A 382 3.54 22.05 3.39
C LEU A 382 3.31 20.56 3.60
N ASN A 383 4.41 19.85 3.84
CA ASN A 383 4.41 18.43 4.16
C ASN A 383 4.49 18.23 5.69
N CYS A 384 3.91 17.14 6.20
CA CYS A 384 3.87 16.88 7.64
C CYS A 384 5.25 16.57 8.26
N HIS A 385 6.17 15.96 7.52
CA HIS A 385 7.54 15.65 7.96
C HIS A 385 8.61 16.68 7.56
N VAL A 386 8.26 17.69 6.76
CA VAL A 386 9.21 18.70 6.27
C VAL A 386 8.86 20.06 6.87
N ASP A 387 9.73 20.61 7.70
CA ASP A 387 9.51 21.85 8.48
C ASP A 387 9.65 23.16 7.68
N VAL A 388 9.82 23.05 6.36
CA VAL A 388 9.96 24.15 5.41
C VAL A 388 8.98 24.00 4.26
N GLY A 389 8.50 25.12 3.73
CA GLY A 389 7.64 25.12 2.55
C GLY A 389 8.42 24.92 1.26
N PHE A 390 7.70 24.61 0.20
CA PHE A 390 8.24 24.52 -1.17
C PHE A 390 7.11 24.75 -2.17
N HIS A 391 7.41 24.86 -3.46
CA HIS A 391 6.41 24.87 -4.51
C HIS A 391 6.97 24.19 -5.75
N PHE A 392 6.08 23.71 -6.62
CA PHE A 392 6.44 23.26 -7.96
C PHE A 392 6.05 24.34 -8.98
N THR A 393 6.94 24.60 -9.91
CA THR A 393 6.67 25.36 -11.11
C THR A 393 5.83 24.55 -12.10
N ASP A 394 5.25 25.20 -13.10
CA ASP A 394 4.57 24.52 -14.21
C ASP A 394 5.46 23.47 -14.89
N GLN A 395 6.75 23.77 -15.08
CA GLN A 395 7.69 22.87 -15.72
C GLN A 395 7.94 21.61 -14.87
N GLU A 396 8.02 21.76 -13.54
CA GLU A 396 8.17 20.62 -12.63
C GLU A 396 6.91 19.79 -12.55
N CYS A 397 5.73 20.43 -12.57
CA CYS A 397 4.46 19.72 -12.67
C CYS A 397 4.34 18.94 -13.99
N ASP A 398 4.75 19.52 -15.13
CA ASP A 398 4.78 18.83 -16.41
C ASP A 398 5.73 17.63 -16.38
N ALA A 399 6.91 17.77 -15.76
CA ALA A 399 7.88 16.68 -15.61
C ALA A 399 7.35 15.53 -14.73
N LEU A 400 6.69 15.86 -13.61
CA LEU A 400 6.03 14.88 -12.74
C LEU A 400 4.99 14.06 -13.51
N ARG A 401 4.09 14.73 -14.23
CA ARG A 401 3.01 14.08 -14.99
C ARG A 401 3.54 13.26 -16.17
N ALA A 402 4.57 13.76 -16.86
CA ALA A 402 5.23 13.01 -17.93
C ALA A 402 5.87 11.71 -17.40
N ASN A 403 6.53 11.78 -16.24
CA ASN A 403 7.11 10.61 -15.59
C ASN A 403 6.01 9.60 -15.17
N LEU A 404 4.91 10.06 -14.56
CA LEU A 404 3.78 9.20 -14.18
C LEU A 404 3.15 8.49 -15.39
N SER A 405 2.98 9.18 -16.51
CA SER A 405 2.48 8.58 -17.76
C SER A 405 3.45 7.52 -18.31
N GLU A 406 4.76 7.75 -18.22
CA GLU A 406 5.77 6.77 -18.61
C GLU A 406 5.83 5.57 -17.65
N ARG A 407 5.60 5.78 -16.34
CA ARG A 407 5.41 4.68 -15.37
C ARG A 407 4.21 3.83 -15.74
N GLU A 408 3.06 4.43 -16.06
CA GLU A 408 1.85 3.68 -16.46
C GLU A 408 2.16 2.74 -17.64
N ARG A 409 2.85 3.25 -18.67
CA ARG A 409 3.26 2.47 -19.84
C ARG A 409 4.26 1.36 -19.48
N SER A 410 5.38 1.74 -18.87
CA SER A 410 6.50 0.83 -18.60
C SER A 410 6.15 -0.24 -17.57
N TYR A 411 5.36 0.09 -16.55
CA TYR A 411 4.90 -0.87 -15.55
C TYR A 411 3.85 -1.81 -16.17
N GLY A 412 3.02 -1.30 -17.09
CA GLY A 412 2.09 -2.14 -17.87
C GLY A 412 2.80 -3.20 -18.71
N GLU A 413 4.00 -2.90 -19.22
CA GLU A 413 4.83 -3.90 -19.92
C GLU A 413 5.47 -4.94 -18.99
N LEU A 414 5.65 -4.60 -17.71
CA LEU A 414 6.26 -5.46 -16.69
C LEU A 414 5.25 -6.43 -16.06
N LEU A 415 3.96 -6.20 -16.26
CA LEU A 415 2.87 -6.93 -15.61
C LEU A 415 2.00 -7.68 -16.63
N PRO A 416 1.35 -8.80 -16.25
CA PRO A 416 0.52 -9.60 -17.14
C PRO A 416 -0.96 -9.15 -17.16
N TRP A 417 -1.20 -7.90 -16.79
CA TRP A 417 -2.52 -7.32 -16.65
C TRP A 417 -2.72 -6.25 -17.72
N ASP A 418 -3.97 -5.97 -18.08
CA ASP A 418 -4.29 -4.91 -19.04
C ASP A 418 -4.11 -3.50 -18.47
N HIS A 419 -3.84 -3.39 -17.17
CA HIS A 419 -3.51 -2.14 -16.49
C HIS A 419 -2.50 -2.38 -15.36
N PRO A 420 -1.47 -1.52 -15.19
CA PRO A 420 -0.43 -1.72 -14.18
C PRO A 420 -0.94 -1.74 -12.74
N ASN A 421 -2.03 -1.02 -12.44
CA ASN A 421 -2.58 -0.96 -11.09
C ASN A 421 -2.96 -2.34 -10.52
N TYR A 422 -3.25 -3.37 -11.31
CA TYR A 422 -3.49 -4.71 -10.76
C TYR A 422 -2.25 -5.34 -10.10
N GLY A 423 -1.05 -4.92 -10.50
CA GLY A 423 0.22 -5.32 -9.88
C GLY A 423 0.76 -4.32 -8.85
N MET A 424 0.11 -3.17 -8.69
CA MET A 424 0.52 -2.10 -7.76
C MET A 424 -0.44 -1.92 -6.58
N ASP A 425 -1.74 -2.01 -6.81
CA ASP A 425 -2.77 -1.88 -5.77
C ASP A 425 -3.00 -3.24 -5.13
N GLU A 426 -2.31 -3.57 -4.05
CA GLU A 426 -2.55 -4.84 -3.35
C GLU A 426 -3.97 -4.95 -2.77
N HIS A 427 -4.75 -3.87 -2.70
CA HIS A 427 -6.12 -3.90 -2.19
C HIS A 427 -7.19 -3.75 -3.29
N TRP A 428 -6.82 -4.04 -4.55
CA TRP A 428 -7.77 -4.05 -5.67
C TRP A 428 -8.88 -5.09 -5.47
N VAL A 429 -8.62 -6.16 -4.72
CA VAL A 429 -9.64 -6.96 -4.02
C VAL A 429 -9.48 -6.72 -2.54
N ARG A 430 -10.58 -6.43 -1.83
CA ARG A 430 -10.58 -6.27 -0.37
C ARG A 430 -11.85 -6.80 0.27
N CYS A 431 -11.73 -7.22 1.52
CA CYS A 431 -12.84 -7.58 2.38
C CYS A 431 -13.25 -6.37 3.24
N HIS A 432 -14.55 -6.21 3.47
CA HIS A 432 -15.07 -5.15 4.34
C HIS A 432 -16.30 -5.61 5.14
N PRO A 433 -16.33 -5.43 6.47
CA PRO A 433 -15.17 -5.04 7.29
C PRO A 433 -14.06 -6.09 7.20
N TYR A 434 -12.79 -5.66 7.23
CA TYR A 434 -11.64 -6.55 7.26
C TYR A 434 -11.64 -7.38 8.54
N GLU A 435 -11.65 -6.74 9.71
CA GLU A 435 -11.83 -7.39 11.00
C GLU A 435 -13.19 -7.03 11.62
N GLN A 436 -13.92 -8.05 12.06
CA GLN A 436 -15.19 -7.86 12.78
C GLN A 436 -15.33 -8.81 13.96
N ARG A 437 -16.14 -8.41 14.94
CA ARG A 437 -16.46 -9.21 16.12
C ARG A 437 -17.82 -9.88 15.96
N ALA A 438 -17.93 -11.13 16.39
CA ALA A 438 -19.20 -11.85 16.45
C ALA A 438 -19.25 -12.78 17.67
N ALA A 439 -20.44 -13.22 18.04
CA ALA A 439 -20.69 -14.26 19.04
C ALA A 439 -21.20 -15.56 18.39
N PRO A 440 -21.07 -16.71 19.08
CA PRO A 440 -21.62 -17.97 18.58
C PRO A 440 -23.14 -17.89 18.37
N GLY A 441 -23.59 -18.10 17.13
CA GLY A 441 -25.00 -17.99 16.72
C GLY A 441 -25.35 -16.68 15.99
N ASP A 442 -24.44 -15.71 15.94
CA ASP A 442 -24.65 -14.46 15.19
C ASP A 442 -24.65 -14.71 13.68
N GLU A 443 -25.28 -13.79 12.93
CA GLU A 443 -25.12 -13.69 11.49
C GLU A 443 -24.01 -12.68 11.17
N VAL A 444 -23.07 -13.08 10.33
CA VAL A 444 -21.95 -12.26 9.87
C VAL A 444 -22.26 -11.74 8.47
N LEU A 445 -22.02 -10.44 8.26
CA LEU A 445 -22.07 -9.81 6.95
C LEU A 445 -20.64 -9.53 6.48
N LEU A 446 -20.33 -9.99 5.27
CA LEU A 446 -19.03 -9.76 4.63
C LEU A 446 -19.22 -9.23 3.22
N ARG A 447 -18.61 -8.09 2.93
CA ARG A 447 -18.52 -7.55 1.57
C ARG A 447 -17.16 -7.88 0.98
N ILE A 448 -17.15 -8.34 -0.26
CA ILE A 448 -15.94 -8.47 -1.08
C ILE A 448 -16.04 -7.41 -2.16
N VAL A 449 -15.07 -6.49 -2.18
CA VAL A 449 -15.03 -5.33 -3.06
C VAL A 449 -13.92 -5.50 -4.10
N PHE A 450 -14.24 -5.20 -5.35
CA PHE A 450 -13.35 -5.28 -6.50
C PHE A 450 -13.16 -3.89 -7.11
N THR A 451 -11.93 -3.42 -7.22
CA THR A 451 -11.57 -2.21 -7.97
C THR A 451 -11.19 -2.62 -9.39
N ASN A 452 -12.05 -2.30 -10.36
CA ASN A 452 -11.77 -2.59 -11.76
C ASN A 452 -10.83 -1.53 -12.34
N HIS A 453 -9.55 -1.85 -12.43
CA HIS A 453 -8.54 -0.99 -13.05
C HIS A 453 -8.55 -1.01 -14.58
N SER A 454 -9.34 -1.89 -15.20
CA SER A 454 -9.43 -1.99 -16.66
C SER A 454 -10.26 -0.86 -17.26
N SER A 455 -10.01 -0.55 -18.54
CA SER A 455 -10.84 0.37 -19.34
C SER A 455 -12.11 -0.28 -19.90
N SER A 456 -12.34 -1.55 -19.58
CA SER A 456 -13.51 -2.34 -19.95
C SER A 456 -14.14 -2.97 -18.71
N GLU A 457 -15.40 -3.37 -18.83
CA GLU A 457 -16.08 -4.14 -17.78
C GLU A 457 -15.33 -5.43 -17.47
N ARG A 458 -15.33 -5.80 -16.18
CA ARG A 458 -14.71 -7.03 -15.68
C ARG A 458 -15.70 -7.79 -14.82
N GLN A 459 -15.74 -9.09 -15.05
CA GLN A 459 -16.49 -10.01 -14.24
C GLN A 459 -15.60 -10.62 -13.15
N ALA A 460 -16.10 -10.67 -11.94
CA ALA A 460 -15.54 -11.39 -10.82
C ALA A 460 -16.50 -12.49 -10.36
N ILE A 461 -15.97 -13.63 -9.94
CA ILE A 461 -16.68 -14.67 -9.21
C ILE A 461 -15.95 -14.88 -7.90
N CYS A 462 -16.65 -14.83 -6.77
CA CYS A 462 -16.02 -14.98 -5.47
C CYS A 462 -16.90 -15.66 -4.44
N ARG A 463 -16.25 -16.16 -3.38
CA ARG A 463 -16.90 -16.61 -2.14
C ARG A 463 -15.93 -16.58 -0.97
N PRO A 464 -16.40 -16.29 0.26
CA PRO A 464 -15.67 -16.66 1.45
C PRO A 464 -15.61 -18.19 1.58
N VAL A 465 -14.46 -18.69 1.99
CA VAL A 465 -14.21 -20.10 2.31
C VAL A 465 -14.28 -20.23 3.82
N LEU A 466 -15.36 -20.83 4.31
CA LEU A 466 -15.56 -21.08 5.73
C LEU A 466 -14.69 -22.27 6.19
N SER A 467 -14.30 -22.28 7.46
CA SER A 467 -13.58 -23.41 8.05
C SER A 467 -14.42 -24.69 7.94
N GLU A 468 -13.80 -25.82 7.61
CA GLU A 468 -14.46 -27.13 7.59
C GLU A 468 -15.17 -27.43 8.93
N ALA A 469 -14.61 -26.94 10.04
CA ALA A 469 -15.18 -27.07 11.38
C ALA A 469 -16.58 -26.46 11.52
N TRP A 470 -16.97 -25.53 10.64
CA TRP A 470 -18.27 -24.88 10.68
C TRP A 470 -19.36 -25.68 9.95
N GLY A 471 -18.98 -26.68 9.16
CA GLY A 471 -19.92 -27.57 8.46
C GLY A 471 -20.86 -26.86 7.48
N ALA A 472 -20.49 -25.66 7.02
CA ALA A 472 -21.27 -24.81 6.13
C ALA A 472 -20.45 -24.40 4.91
N GLU A 473 -21.10 -24.33 3.75
CA GLU A 473 -20.51 -23.82 2.51
C GLU A 473 -21.28 -22.60 2.03
N VAL A 474 -20.55 -21.65 1.44
CA VAL A 474 -21.12 -20.45 0.84
C VAL A 474 -21.05 -20.59 -0.68
N ALA A 475 -22.20 -20.40 -1.34
CA ALA A 475 -22.28 -20.41 -2.78
C ALA A 475 -21.55 -19.20 -3.39
N PRO A 476 -20.80 -19.37 -4.50
CA PRO A 476 -20.15 -18.25 -5.16
C PRO A 476 -21.15 -17.25 -5.74
N GLN A 477 -20.79 -15.97 -5.69
CA GLN A 477 -21.51 -14.89 -6.34
C GLN A 477 -20.69 -14.31 -7.49
N GLN A 478 -21.39 -13.91 -8.56
CA GLN A 478 -20.81 -13.18 -9.68
C GLN A 478 -21.10 -11.69 -9.53
N VAL A 479 -20.11 -10.86 -9.87
CA VAL A 479 -20.21 -9.40 -9.91
C VAL A 479 -19.66 -8.92 -11.25
N ASP A 480 -20.43 -8.13 -11.97
CA ASP A 480 -19.97 -7.43 -13.16
C ASP A 480 -19.65 -5.97 -12.77
N THR A 481 -18.40 -5.56 -12.93
CA THR A 481 -17.89 -4.26 -12.49
C THR A 481 -17.55 -3.40 -13.70
N GLY A 482 -18.16 -2.22 -13.79
CA GLY A 482 -17.89 -1.25 -14.86
C GLY A 482 -16.42 -0.80 -14.91
N PRO A 483 -15.96 -0.24 -16.03
CA PRO A 483 -14.58 0.22 -16.17
C PRO A 483 -14.24 1.30 -15.14
N LYS A 484 -13.04 1.24 -14.56
CA LYS A 484 -12.53 2.25 -13.60
C LYS A 484 -13.50 2.52 -12.44
N SER A 485 -14.15 1.47 -11.94
CA SER A 485 -15.16 1.56 -10.88
C SER A 485 -15.02 0.43 -9.86
N GLU A 486 -15.75 0.53 -8.75
CA GLU A 486 -15.82 -0.54 -7.76
C GLU A 486 -17.10 -1.38 -7.90
N GLY A 487 -16.96 -2.69 -7.77
CA GLY A 487 -18.07 -3.65 -7.68
C GLY A 487 -18.02 -4.39 -6.35
N CYS A 488 -19.14 -4.96 -5.92
CA CYS A 488 -19.23 -5.60 -4.60
C CYS A 488 -20.16 -6.81 -4.60
N ALA A 489 -19.72 -7.91 -3.98
CA ALA A 489 -20.56 -9.02 -3.56
C ALA A 489 -20.77 -8.97 -2.04
N THR A 490 -21.98 -9.27 -1.57
CA THR A 490 -22.32 -9.30 -0.14
C THR A 490 -22.76 -10.68 0.26
N PHE A 491 -22.12 -11.22 1.30
CA PHE A 491 -22.37 -12.53 1.84
C PHE A 491 -22.90 -12.41 3.27
N ALA A 492 -23.89 -13.24 3.59
CA ALA A 492 -24.41 -13.44 4.93
C ALA A 492 -24.23 -14.92 5.28
N PHE A 493 -23.66 -15.21 6.44
CA PHE A 493 -23.51 -16.58 6.94
C PHE A 493 -23.53 -16.62 8.46
N ALA A 494 -24.04 -17.72 9.03
CA ALA A 494 -24.18 -17.88 10.47
C ALA A 494 -22.88 -18.41 11.10
N VAL A 495 -22.53 -17.85 12.27
CA VAL A 495 -21.50 -18.41 13.14
C VAL A 495 -22.09 -19.64 13.85
N PRO A 496 -21.43 -20.82 13.81
CA PRO A 496 -21.91 -21.99 14.54
C PRO A 496 -22.11 -21.71 16.03
N GLY A 497 -23.20 -22.19 16.62
CA GLY A 497 -23.55 -21.90 18.01
C GLY A 497 -22.62 -22.53 19.06
N ASP A 498 -21.76 -23.46 18.62
CA ASP A 498 -20.75 -24.19 19.39
C ASP A 498 -19.32 -23.88 18.94
N VAL A 499 -19.12 -22.85 18.10
CA VAL A 499 -17.78 -22.45 17.67
C VAL A 499 -16.93 -22.03 18.87
N ALA A 500 -15.64 -22.39 18.85
CA ALA A 500 -14.70 -21.94 19.86
C ALA A 500 -14.43 -20.42 19.76
N PRO A 501 -14.30 -19.71 20.88
CA PRO A 501 -13.78 -18.35 20.92
C PRO A 501 -12.38 -18.30 20.30
N GLY A 502 -12.06 -17.18 19.65
CA GLY A 502 -10.77 -16.99 19.00
C GLY A 502 -10.87 -16.18 17.72
N ARG A 503 -9.73 -16.07 17.04
CA ARG A 503 -9.61 -15.40 15.75
C ARG A 503 -9.67 -16.43 14.63
N TRP A 504 -10.57 -16.20 13.68
CA TRP A 504 -10.80 -17.04 12.52
C TRP A 504 -10.51 -16.23 11.26
N VAL A 505 -9.61 -16.73 10.43
CA VAL A 505 -9.29 -16.14 9.13
C VAL A 505 -10.19 -16.78 8.07
N LEU A 506 -10.86 -15.95 7.29
CA LEU A 506 -11.81 -16.32 6.26
C LEU A 506 -11.20 -15.99 4.90
N PRO A 507 -10.49 -16.93 4.24
CA PRO A 507 -9.97 -16.69 2.92
C PRO A 507 -11.11 -16.55 1.90
N VAL A 508 -10.85 -15.82 0.83
CA VAL A 508 -11.79 -15.52 -0.25
C VAL A 508 -11.24 -16.10 -1.54
N GLU A 509 -11.97 -17.06 -2.08
CA GLU A 509 -11.70 -17.60 -3.39
C GLU A 509 -12.16 -16.61 -4.47
N VAL A 510 -11.30 -16.32 -5.45
CA VAL A 510 -11.58 -15.35 -6.51
C VAL A 510 -11.26 -15.93 -7.89
N THR A 511 -12.15 -15.67 -8.85
CA THR A 511 -11.87 -15.72 -10.29
C THR A 511 -12.18 -14.36 -10.88
N TYR A 512 -11.24 -13.75 -11.60
CA TYR A 512 -11.39 -12.40 -12.15
C TYR A 512 -11.08 -12.38 -13.64
N GLY A 513 -12.01 -11.88 -14.47
CA GLY A 513 -11.86 -11.88 -15.92
C GLY A 513 -11.66 -13.29 -16.51
N GLY A 514 -12.23 -14.32 -15.88
CA GLY A 514 -12.04 -15.73 -16.24
C GLY A 514 -10.73 -16.36 -15.73
N ARG A 515 -9.88 -15.60 -15.04
CA ARG A 515 -8.64 -16.08 -14.45
C ARG A 515 -8.84 -16.52 -12.99
N PRO A 516 -8.59 -17.80 -12.64
CA PRO A 516 -8.64 -18.23 -11.25
C PRO A 516 -7.44 -17.69 -10.49
N LEU A 517 -7.69 -17.06 -9.33
CA LEU A 517 -6.66 -16.53 -8.43
C LEU A 517 -6.51 -17.38 -7.16
N GLY A 518 -7.42 -18.34 -6.93
CA GLY A 518 -7.46 -19.13 -5.70
C GLY A 518 -7.92 -18.28 -4.51
N GLN A 519 -7.47 -18.65 -3.31
CA GLN A 519 -7.67 -17.88 -2.09
C GLN A 519 -6.79 -16.63 -2.14
N PHE A 520 -7.36 -15.52 -2.62
CA PHE A 520 -6.61 -14.33 -2.99
C PHE A 520 -6.55 -13.29 -1.87
N ARG A 521 -7.60 -13.18 -1.05
CA ARG A 521 -7.71 -12.23 0.08
C ARG A 521 -8.38 -12.91 1.26
N GLU A 522 -8.41 -12.22 2.39
CA GLU A 522 -8.96 -12.73 3.62
C GLU A 522 -9.74 -11.66 4.39
N ALA A 523 -10.58 -12.12 5.30
CA ALA A 523 -11.20 -11.33 6.36
C ALA A 523 -10.92 -12.01 7.70
N ILE A 524 -11.06 -11.26 8.79
CA ILE A 524 -10.85 -11.72 10.15
C ILE A 524 -12.17 -11.64 10.92
N LEU A 525 -12.56 -12.78 11.51
CA LEU A 525 -13.66 -12.84 12.46
C LEU A 525 -13.13 -13.15 13.86
N VAL A 526 -13.37 -12.25 14.81
CA VAL A 526 -13.03 -12.45 16.22
C VAL A 526 -14.27 -12.91 16.97
N ILE A 527 -14.30 -14.19 17.34
CA ILE A 527 -15.36 -14.77 18.16
C ILE A 527 -15.07 -14.49 19.63
N ALA A 528 -15.96 -13.74 20.27
CA ALA A 528 -15.86 -13.44 21.69
C ALA A 528 -16.19 -14.66 22.58
N GLU A 529 -15.59 -14.70 23.77
CA GLU A 529 -16.08 -15.58 24.84
C GLU A 529 -17.49 -15.12 25.26
N ARG A 530 -18.38 -16.07 25.54
CA ARG A 530 -19.77 -15.80 25.95
C ARG A 530 -19.88 -15.18 27.33
#